data_AF-A0A378VXD8-F1
#
_entry.id   AF-A0A378VXD8-F1
#
_cell.length_a   1.000
_cell.length_b   1.000
_cell.length_c   1.000
_cell.angle_alpha   90.00
_cell.angle_beta   90.00
_cell.angle_gamma   90.00
#
_symmetry.space_group_name_H-M   'P 1'
#
loop_
_entity.id
_entity.type
_entity.pdbx_description
1 polymer ?
#
loop_
_entity_poly.entity_id
_entity_poly.type
_entity_poly.pdbx_seq_one_letter_code
_entity_poly.pdbx_strand_id
1 'polypeptide(L)' 'MDLHNIREDYSKRELSEADCADNPIEQFERWLDEAVRAEVNEPTAVNVAAVDGRGRPNSRMVL' A
#
# COMPACT_ATOMS: atom_id res chain seq x y z
N MET A 1 -17.08 -20.91 -15.79
CA MET A 1 -16.14 -19.77 -15.79
C MET A 1 -15.10 -20.10 -14.74
N ASP A 2 -13.89 -20.46 -15.16
CA ASP A 2 -12.85 -20.93 -14.27
C ASP A 2 -12.14 -19.72 -13.64
N LEU A 3 -12.41 -19.46 -12.36
CA LEU A 3 -11.91 -18.30 -11.61
C LEU A 3 -10.43 -18.43 -11.23
N HIS A 4 -9.80 -19.61 -11.42
CA HIS A 4 -8.41 -19.84 -11.07
C HIS A 4 -7.44 -19.05 -11.95
N ASN A 5 -7.79 -18.79 -13.22
CA ASN A 5 -6.95 -18.04 -14.18
C ASN A 5 -6.98 -16.51 -14.00
N ILE A 6 -7.74 -15.98 -13.03
CA ILE A 6 -7.82 -14.53 -12.72
C ILE A 6 -6.84 -14.16 -11.60
N ARG A 7 -6.24 -15.17 -10.93
CA ARG A 7 -5.32 -14.92 -9.83
C ARG A 7 -3.97 -14.50 -10.37
N GLU A 8 -3.67 -13.22 -10.25
CA GLU A 8 -2.30 -12.72 -10.33
C GLU A 8 -1.46 -13.38 -9.23
N ASP A 9 -0.34 -13.98 -9.63
CA ASP A 9 0.62 -14.53 -8.69
C ASP A 9 1.49 -13.37 -8.17
N TYR A 10 1.24 -12.95 -6.92
CA TYR A 10 1.94 -11.83 -6.27
C TYR A 10 3.35 -12.22 -5.79
N SER A 11 4.15 -12.86 -6.66
CA SER A 11 5.47 -13.42 -6.34
C SER A 11 6.64 -12.45 -6.57
N LYS A 12 6.37 -11.15 -6.72
CA LYS A 12 7.38 -10.19 -7.18
C LYS A 12 8.52 -9.93 -6.18
N ARG A 13 8.27 -9.98 -4.87
CA ARG A 13 9.28 -9.78 -3.81
C ARG A 13 8.74 -10.27 -2.47
N GLU A 14 9.62 -10.84 -1.64
CA GLU A 14 9.33 -11.20 -0.25
C GLU A 14 9.83 -10.09 0.69
N LEU A 15 9.13 -9.90 1.81
CA LEU A 15 9.54 -9.00 2.90
C LEU A 15 9.66 -9.82 4.17
N SER A 16 10.85 -9.86 4.77
CA SER A 16 11.06 -10.45 6.09
C SER A 16 11.18 -9.36 7.16
N GLU A 17 10.82 -9.67 8.41
CA GLU A 17 10.97 -8.73 9.53
C GLU A 17 12.43 -8.30 9.74
N ALA A 18 13.39 -9.17 9.41
CA ALA A 18 14.81 -8.88 9.53
C ALA A 18 15.30 -7.83 8.51
N ASP A 19 14.55 -7.61 7.43
CA ASP A 19 14.87 -6.62 6.39
C ASP A 19 14.20 -5.25 6.66
N CYS A 20 13.29 -5.18 7.64
CA CYS A 20 12.59 -3.95 7.99
C CYS A 20 13.48 -3.00 8.80
N ALA A 21 13.35 -1.70 8.56
CA ALA A 21 13.91 -0.70 9.46
C ALA A 21 13.24 -0.75 10.83
N ASP A 22 14.00 -0.52 11.90
CA ASP A 22 13.46 -0.43 13.27
C ASP A 22 12.46 0.74 13.41
N ASN A 23 12.70 1.82 12.67
CA ASN A 23 11.81 2.97 12.62
C ASN A 23 10.79 2.81 11.47
N PRO A 24 9.49 2.75 11.76
CA PRO A 24 8.46 2.56 10.74
C PRO A 24 8.37 3.72 9.75
N ILE A 25 8.74 4.94 10.15
CA ILE A 25 8.73 6.10 9.25
C ILE A 25 9.85 5.96 8.21
N GLU A 26 11.05 5.52 8.63
CA GLU A 26 12.15 5.25 7.70
C GLU A 26 11.80 4.11 6.75
N GLN A 27 11.10 3.07 7.22
CA GLN A 27 10.66 1.99 6.33
C GLN A 27 9.64 2.48 5.29
N PHE A 28 8.71 3.34 5.70
CA PHE A 28 7.75 3.96 4.79
C PHE A 28 8.44 4.85 3.74
N GLU A 29 9.39 5.69 4.16
CA GLU A 29 10.16 6.56 3.26
C GLU A 29 10.90 5.72 2.20
N ARG A 30 11.51 4.60 2.59
CA ARG A 30 12.17 3.67 1.66
C ARG A 30 11.20 3.14 0.60
N TRP A 31 10.01 2.71 0.99
CA TRP A 31 9.01 2.20 0.04
C TRP A 31 8.44 3.29 -0.87
N LEU A 32 8.20 4.49 -0.33
CA LEU A 32 7.74 5.62 -1.13
C LEU A 32 8.80 6.02 -2.17
N ASP A 33 10.07 6.08 -1.77
CA ASP A 33 11.19 6.35 -2.68
C ASP A 33 11.32 5.29 -3.77
N GLU A 34 11.18 4.00 -3.42
CA GLU A 34 11.15 2.90 -4.38
C GLU A 34 9.99 3.06 -5.39
N ALA A 35 8.78 3.40 -4.93
CA ALA A 35 7.62 3.61 -5.78
C ALA A 35 7.79 4.81 -6.72
N VAL A 36 8.36 5.92 -6.23
CA VAL A 36 8.69 7.09 -7.05
C VAL A 36 9.73 6.75 -8.11
N ARG A 37 10.82 6.05 -7.74
CA ARG A 37 11.88 5.64 -8.69
C ARG A 37 11.38 4.64 -9.74
N ALA A 38 10.41 3.80 -9.38
CA ALA A 38 9.79 2.85 -10.28
C ALA A 38 8.68 3.49 -11.15
N GLU A 39 8.46 4.80 -11.04
CA GLU A 39 7.42 5.54 -11.76
C GLU A 39 6.02 4.93 -11.58
N VAL A 40 5.73 4.44 -10.36
CA VAL A 40 4.40 3.93 -10.02
C VAL A 40 3.39 5.07 -10.17
N ASN A 41 2.22 4.76 -10.72
CA ASN A 41 1.17 5.75 -10.91
C ASN A 41 0.66 6.28 -9.56
N GLU A 42 0.68 7.61 -9.37
CA GLU A 42 0.19 8.31 -8.18
C GLU A 42 0.74 7.75 -6.84
N PRO A 43 2.08 7.72 -6.63
CA PRO A 43 2.70 7.00 -5.51
C PRO A 43 2.43 7.66 -4.15
N THR A 44 1.98 8.92 -4.14
CA THR A 44 1.59 9.65 -2.92
C THR A 44 0.10 9.58 -2.64
N ALA A 45 -0.71 8.99 -3.52
CA ALA A 45 -2.16 8.94 -3.33
C ALA A 45 -2.53 7.95 -2.22
N VAL A 46 -3.30 8.41 -1.23
CA VAL A 46 -3.70 7.62 -0.07
C VAL A 46 -5.23 7.53 0.00
N ASN A 47 -5.76 6.32 0.24
CA ASN A 47 -7.17 6.14 0.59
C ASN A 47 -7.36 6.32 2.10
N VAL A 48 -7.94 7.44 2.51
CA VAL A 48 -8.18 7.75 3.91
C VAL A 48 -9.60 7.37 4.27
N ALA A 49 -9.73 6.52 5.29
CA ALA A 49 -11.01 6.14 5.88
C ALA A 49 -11.25 6.90 7.20
N ALA A 50 -12.48 7.38 7.39
CA ALA A 50 -12.93 8.05 8.61
C ALA A 50 -14.31 7.51 9.02
N VAL A 51 -14.64 7.60 10.30
CA VAL A 51 -15.91 7.12 10.86
C VAL A 51 -16.68 8.29 11.44
N ASP A 52 -17.96 8.42 11.07
CA ASP A 52 -18.82 9.48 11.61
C ASP A 52 -19.26 9.20 13.06
N GLY A 53 -19.95 10.15 13.69
CA GLY A 53 -20.48 9.99 15.04
C GLY A 53 -21.53 8.88 15.21
N ARG A 54 -21.99 8.26 14.11
CA ARG A 54 -22.90 7.10 14.10
C ARG A 54 -22.16 5.79 13.85
N GLY A 55 -20.83 5.80 13.80
CA GLY A 55 -20.03 4.60 13.57
C GLY A 55 -19.99 4.17 12.10
N ARG A 56 -20.40 5.02 11.15
CA ARG A 56 -20.41 4.65 9.72
C ARG A 56 -19.09 5.04 9.06
N PRO A 57 -18.34 4.08 8.51
CA PRO A 57 -17.11 4.38 7.78
C PRO A 57 -17.41 5.02 6.43
N ASN A 58 -16.59 5.99 6.03
CA ASN A 58 -16.46 6.49 4.67
C ASN A 58 -14.97 6.54 4.31
N SER A 59 -14.64 6.49 3.02
CA SER A 59 -13.26 6.62 2.57
C SER A 59 -13.16 7.45 1.29
N ARG A 60 -11.99 8.07 1.06
CA ARG A 60 -11.73 8.89 -0.12
C ARG A 60 -10.24 8.94 -0.44
N MET A 61 -9.92 9.14 -1.70
CA MET A 61 -8.54 9.43 -2.11
C MET A 61 -8.16 10.86 -1.69
N VAL A 62 -6.93 11.00 -1.19
CA VAL A 62 -6.25 12.28 -0.96
C VAL A 62 -4.86 12.22 -1.59
N LEU A 63 -4.27 13.39 -1.80
CA LEU A 63 -2.89 13.58 -2.27
C LEU A 63 -2.09 14.31 -1.20
#